data_AF-A0A6G7XXV5-F1
#
_entry.id   AF-A0A6G7XXV5-F1
#
_cell.length_a   1.000
_cell.length_b   1.000
_cell.length_c   1.000
_cell.angle_alpha   90.00
_cell.angle_beta   90.00
_cell.angle_gamma   90.00
#
_symmetry.space_group_name_H-M   'P 1'
#
loop_
_entity.id
_entity.type
_entity.pdbx_description
1 polymer ?
#
loop_
_entity_poly.entity_id
_entity_poly.type
_entity_poly.pdbx_seq_one_letter_code
_entity_poly.pdbx_strand_id
1 'polypeptide(L)'
;MNKQKNGRKQAAILTALLSGALLITGTLAWQDVSQHKTNKFTTTSVEHNVVLMEDFEEVANWRKGQEIVKAVSVRNGQETDTPESYIYDDAYIRVQFKEYMEIGNQTYTYNDQRLMVNDKGNFERFETVEKAQEFLAILGEETPSDARIVEIKGYFDDKEYAYIATQQADKNGQYGKFLVIDATQDDAESIVEGKVNQSHASDDQHQEPINDEDQYTVHEWSETGLGNAKEDSPFLAYVKWKMGADVITLDSWDGQPTAKWILDTTSTQGWAYWGEALVHGTDISENPESVTSKILESVTLVEQPHGAAEYYIHVNMDAVSKNDLPLWDDAPEKVTNALTGKDPISLAYKGLQEIIDASIATDYDTIPTVASTVLAEAITAAESVRDTENVSLEALKSATTTLQVARETYNMDSVVLAKRQMLKLINEAKAVDPEGKTEESLTALSIDLANGEMCFNHTEANIDDVTEAMADLKTSLDAIKAQIG
;
A
#
# COMPACT_ATOMS: atom_id res chain seq x y z
N MET A 1 45.62 28.44 -54.16
CA MET A 1 44.67 27.95 -53.13
C MET A 1 45.38 26.92 -52.27
N ASN A 2 45.43 27.22 -50.98
CA ASN A 2 46.16 26.57 -49.89
C ASN A 2 45.77 25.09 -49.66
N LYS A 3 46.74 24.16 -49.59
CA LYS A 3 47.30 23.44 -48.40
C LYS A 3 46.40 22.33 -47.82
N GLN A 4 46.82 21.05 -47.92
CA GLN A 4 47.53 20.23 -46.88
C GLN A 4 46.61 19.79 -45.71
N LYS A 5 46.71 18.63 -45.05
CA LYS A 5 47.44 17.34 -45.11
C LYS A 5 46.93 16.56 -43.87
N ASN A 6 47.00 15.23 -43.89
CA ASN A 6 47.21 14.31 -42.75
C ASN A 6 46.18 14.20 -41.59
N GLY A 7 45.69 12.97 -41.37
CA GLY A 7 46.21 12.08 -40.30
C GLY A 7 45.72 12.27 -38.85
N ARG A 8 45.19 11.17 -38.30
CA ARG A 8 45.13 10.74 -36.87
C ARG A 8 44.78 11.80 -35.82
N LYS A 9 43.67 11.59 -35.12
CA LYS A 9 43.62 11.63 -33.64
C LYS A 9 42.61 10.60 -33.11
N GLN A 10 43.14 9.60 -32.40
CA GLN A 10 42.46 9.06 -31.23
C GLN A 10 42.20 10.22 -30.25
N ALA A 11 40.99 10.30 -29.73
CA ALA A 11 40.67 11.05 -28.53
C ALA A 11 39.64 10.23 -27.75
N ALA A 12 40.14 9.43 -26.81
CA ALA A 12 39.41 9.14 -25.59
C ALA A 12 39.29 10.44 -24.77
N ILE A 13 38.15 10.62 -24.08
CA ILE A 13 37.88 11.33 -22.81
C ILE A 13 36.35 11.47 -22.73
N LEU A 14 35.65 10.67 -21.92
CA LEU A 14 35.27 10.88 -20.50
C LEU A 14 34.08 11.85 -20.31
N THR A 15 32.94 11.27 -19.89
CA THR A 15 31.96 11.73 -18.89
C THR A 15 31.29 13.13 -19.00
N ALA A 16 29.99 13.11 -19.34
CA ALA A 16 28.90 13.98 -18.84
C ALA A 16 27.59 13.29 -19.29
N LEU A 17 26.72 12.68 -18.48
CA LEU A 17 26.05 13.14 -17.25
C LEU A 17 25.67 14.62 -17.35
N LEU A 18 24.66 14.92 -18.15
CA LEU A 18 23.76 16.07 -17.92
C LEU A 18 22.52 15.96 -18.82
N SER A 19 21.40 15.63 -18.17
CA SER A 19 20.16 16.41 -18.23
C SER A 19 19.42 16.51 -19.57
N GLY A 20 18.46 15.61 -19.73
CA GLY A 20 17.28 15.82 -20.58
C GLY A 20 16.04 15.51 -19.77
N ALA A 21 15.63 16.43 -18.89
CA ALA A 21 14.29 16.44 -18.31
C ALA A 21 13.27 16.51 -19.45
N LEU A 22 12.52 15.44 -19.67
CA LEU A 22 11.33 15.46 -20.50
C LEU A 22 10.13 15.47 -19.57
N LEU A 23 9.59 16.68 -19.44
CA LEU A 23 8.35 17.06 -18.80
C LEU A 23 7.24 16.03 -19.01
N ILE A 24 6.85 15.41 -17.89
CA ILE A 24 5.59 14.71 -17.72
C ILE A 24 4.50 15.76 -17.82
N THR A 25 3.75 15.80 -18.92
CA THR A 25 2.49 16.53 -18.96
C THR A 25 1.39 15.52 -18.68
N GLY A 26 0.99 15.45 -17.40
CA GLY A 26 -0.18 14.71 -16.96
C GLY A 26 -1.43 15.18 -17.71
N THR A 27 -2.02 14.25 -18.45
CA THR A 27 -3.46 14.09 -18.64
C THR A 27 -3.69 12.66 -19.11
N LEU A 28 -4.60 11.93 -18.44
CA LEU A 28 -5.12 10.58 -18.74
C LEU A 28 -4.39 9.40 -18.06
N ALA A 29 -4.69 9.21 -16.77
CA ALA A 29 -4.57 7.92 -16.07
C ALA A 29 -5.89 7.15 -16.24
N TRP A 30 -6.14 6.61 -17.44
CA TRP A 30 -7.14 5.60 -17.71
C TRP A 30 -6.47 4.67 -18.72
N GLN A 31 -6.05 3.48 -18.29
CA GLN A 31 -5.49 2.37 -19.09
C GLN A 31 -4.57 2.78 -20.26
N ASP A 32 -3.25 2.62 -20.16
CA ASP A 32 -2.48 2.64 -21.42
C ASP A 32 -1.07 2.01 -21.38
N VAL A 33 -0.95 0.87 -22.07
CA VAL A 33 0.18 0.61 -22.97
C VAL A 33 -0.35 0.86 -24.39
N SER A 34 0.05 2.00 -24.98
CA SER A 34 -0.18 2.51 -26.36
C SER A 34 -1.28 3.58 -26.61
N GLN A 35 -0.89 4.85 -26.42
CA GLN A 35 -1.67 6.05 -26.72
C GLN A 35 -2.07 6.22 -28.20
N HIS A 36 -3.38 6.33 -28.47
CA HIS A 36 -3.93 7.23 -29.50
C HIS A 36 -5.25 7.93 -29.07
N LYS A 37 -5.27 9.26 -29.28
CA LYS A 37 -6.33 10.21 -28.86
C LYS A 37 -7.65 10.06 -29.61
N THR A 38 -8.77 10.17 -28.88
CA THR A 38 -10.08 10.61 -29.41
C THR A 38 -10.86 11.46 -28.40
N ASN A 39 -11.53 12.49 -28.95
CA ASN A 39 -12.62 13.35 -28.45
C ASN A 39 -12.59 13.94 -27.03
N LYS A 40 -12.67 15.27 -27.00
CA LYS A 40 -12.72 16.12 -25.82
C LYS A 40 -14.13 16.18 -25.23
N PHE A 41 -14.27 15.69 -24.01
CA PHE A 41 -15.30 16.08 -23.06
C PHE A 41 -14.59 16.71 -21.85
N THR A 42 -15.04 17.88 -21.40
CA THR A 42 -14.44 18.61 -20.26
C THR A 42 -15.38 18.56 -19.07
N THR A 43 -14.94 17.90 -18.00
CA THR A 43 -15.37 18.17 -16.62
C THR A 43 -14.27 19.02 -15.96
N THR A 44 -14.65 19.98 -15.10
CA THR A 44 -13.77 21.02 -14.55
C THR A 44 -13.02 20.63 -13.28
N SER A 45 -13.12 19.39 -12.81
CA SER A 45 -12.33 18.89 -11.69
C SER A 45 -11.94 17.44 -11.96
N VAL A 46 -10.64 17.23 -12.13
CA VAL A 46 -10.04 15.96 -11.70
C VAL A 46 -9.74 16.21 -10.22
N GLU A 47 -10.06 15.28 -9.32
CA GLU A 47 -9.86 15.48 -7.86
C GLU A 47 -8.57 14.81 -7.37
N HIS A 48 -7.90 14.00 -8.20
CA HIS A 48 -6.65 13.33 -7.84
C HIS A 48 -5.71 13.19 -9.05
N ASN A 49 -4.40 13.17 -8.80
CA ASN A 49 -3.39 12.92 -9.81
C ASN A 49 -2.58 11.68 -9.46
N VAL A 50 -3.19 10.50 -9.59
CA VAL A 50 -2.56 9.25 -9.17
C VAL A 50 -1.97 8.52 -10.36
N VAL A 51 -0.71 8.06 -10.21
CA VAL A 51 0.04 7.39 -11.26
C VAL A 51 0.67 6.10 -10.71
N LEU A 52 0.54 5.01 -11.47
CA LEU A 52 1.28 3.79 -11.25
C LEU A 52 2.74 4.01 -11.66
N MET A 53 3.67 3.72 -10.75
CA MET A 53 5.10 3.77 -11.01
C MET A 53 5.64 2.36 -11.20
N GLU A 54 6.41 2.17 -12.25
CA GLU A 54 7.03 0.89 -12.59
C GLU A 54 8.50 1.07 -12.96
N ASP A 55 9.36 0.22 -12.40
CA ASP A 55 10.74 0.02 -12.81
C ASP A 55 10.92 -1.43 -13.30
N PHE A 56 11.07 -1.57 -14.62
CA PHE A 56 11.16 -2.83 -15.34
C PHE A 56 11.98 -2.65 -16.63
N GLU A 57 12.85 -3.61 -16.91
CA GLU A 57 13.54 -3.75 -18.19
C GLU A 57 13.19 -5.12 -18.79
N GLU A 58 12.77 -5.13 -20.05
CA GLU A 58 12.44 -6.37 -20.75
C GLU A 58 13.65 -7.29 -20.85
N VAL A 59 13.45 -8.59 -20.58
CA VAL A 59 14.52 -9.58 -20.56
C VAL A 59 14.31 -10.62 -21.65
N ALA A 60 15.13 -10.54 -22.70
CA ALA A 60 15.27 -11.61 -23.65
C ALA A 60 16.10 -12.76 -23.03
N ASN A 61 15.51 -13.96 -22.91
CA ASN A 61 16.11 -15.19 -22.35
C ASN A 61 16.15 -15.29 -20.82
N TRP A 62 14.99 -15.18 -20.17
CA TRP A 62 14.86 -15.41 -18.73
C TRP A 62 15.24 -16.86 -18.33
N ARG A 63 16.18 -17.00 -17.39
CA ARG A 63 16.74 -18.31 -16.97
C ARG A 63 16.22 -18.75 -15.61
N LYS A 64 16.13 -20.07 -15.40
CA LYS A 64 15.82 -20.65 -14.08
C LYS A 64 16.72 -20.07 -12.99
N GLY A 65 16.10 -19.61 -11.90
CA GLY A 65 16.72 -18.97 -10.75
C GLY A 65 17.11 -17.50 -10.95
N GLN A 66 16.90 -16.93 -12.15
CA GLN A 66 17.17 -15.52 -12.41
C GLN A 66 16.01 -14.67 -11.84
N GLU A 67 16.38 -13.71 -10.99
CA GLU A 67 15.49 -12.68 -10.46
C GLU A 67 15.48 -11.47 -11.40
N ILE A 68 14.30 -10.99 -11.78
CA ILE A 68 14.06 -9.83 -12.64
C ILE A 68 13.35 -8.76 -11.84
N VAL A 69 13.88 -7.53 -11.86
CA VAL A 69 13.24 -6.39 -11.21
C VAL A 69 11.93 -6.06 -11.92
N LYS A 70 10.86 -5.97 -11.15
CA LYS A 70 9.52 -5.51 -11.55
C LYS A 70 8.98 -4.74 -10.36
N ALA A 71 9.52 -3.55 -10.15
CA ALA A 71 9.22 -2.77 -8.97
C ALA A 71 7.98 -1.91 -9.21
N VAL A 72 6.89 -2.17 -8.48
CA VAL A 72 5.60 -1.49 -8.64
C VAL A 72 5.26 -0.69 -7.40
N SER A 73 4.98 0.60 -7.57
CA SER A 73 4.48 1.51 -6.52
C SER A 73 3.45 2.48 -7.11
N VAL A 74 2.85 3.33 -6.27
CA VAL A 74 1.85 4.32 -6.69
C VAL A 74 2.23 5.67 -6.13
N ARG A 75 2.05 6.73 -6.94
CA ARG A 75 2.28 8.12 -6.55
C ARG A 75 1.00 8.93 -6.66
N ASN A 76 0.74 9.80 -5.70
CA ASN A 76 -0.28 10.85 -5.78
C ASN A 76 0.38 12.23 -5.94
N GLY A 77 0.28 12.78 -7.15
CA GLY A 77 0.85 14.05 -7.55
C GLY A 77 2.08 13.92 -8.47
N GLN A 78 2.57 15.05 -8.95
CA GLN A 78 3.77 15.15 -9.79
C GLN A 78 4.53 16.45 -9.51
N GLU A 79 5.79 16.53 -9.94
CA GLU A 79 6.69 17.67 -9.70
C GLU A 79 6.20 18.99 -10.28
N THR A 80 5.36 18.93 -11.32
CA THR A 80 4.76 20.12 -11.93
C THR A 80 3.50 20.59 -11.22
N ASP A 81 3.08 19.94 -10.14
CA ASP A 81 1.89 20.34 -9.41
C ASP A 81 2.18 21.64 -8.60
N THR A 82 1.33 22.67 -8.70
CA THR A 82 1.48 23.96 -8.01
C THR A 82 0.30 24.25 -7.09
N PRO A 83 0.52 24.59 -5.80
CA PRO A 83 -0.55 24.82 -4.84
C PRO A 83 -1.61 25.85 -5.28
N GLU A 84 -1.24 26.81 -6.15
CA GLU A 84 -2.19 27.80 -6.66
C GLU A 84 -3.10 27.31 -7.80
N SER A 85 -2.84 26.13 -8.36
CA SER A 85 -3.58 25.56 -9.49
C SER A 85 -4.36 24.28 -9.18
N TYR A 86 -4.18 23.68 -8.00
CA TYR A 86 -4.76 22.36 -7.68
C TYR A 86 -5.86 22.38 -6.62
N ILE A 87 -6.87 21.55 -6.90
CA ILE A 87 -7.96 21.12 -6.02
C ILE A 87 -7.81 19.63 -5.67
N TYR A 88 -6.59 19.08 -5.79
CA TYR A 88 -6.38 17.65 -5.65
C TYR A 88 -6.30 17.24 -4.19
N ASP A 89 -7.12 16.26 -3.83
CA ASP A 89 -7.21 15.70 -2.48
C ASP A 89 -6.31 14.46 -2.35
N ASP A 90 -6.09 14.05 -1.09
CA ASP A 90 -5.50 12.75 -0.78
C ASP A 90 -6.34 11.62 -1.41
N ALA A 91 -5.67 10.58 -1.87
CA ALA A 91 -6.30 9.50 -2.62
C ALA A 91 -6.22 8.17 -1.85
N TYR A 92 -7.28 7.38 -1.93
CA TYR A 92 -7.29 6.00 -1.43
C TYR A 92 -7.09 5.06 -2.60
N ILE A 93 -6.12 4.16 -2.47
CA ILE A 93 -5.61 3.37 -3.60
C ILE A 93 -5.85 1.88 -3.38
N ARG A 94 -6.26 1.19 -4.43
CA ARG A 94 -6.15 -0.27 -4.53
C ARG A 94 -5.56 -0.68 -5.88
N VAL A 95 -4.86 -1.80 -5.91
CA VAL A 95 -4.26 -2.39 -7.11
C VAL A 95 -4.66 -3.85 -7.26
N GLN A 96 -4.83 -4.30 -8.49
CA GLN A 96 -5.09 -5.70 -8.84
C GLN A 96 -4.06 -6.13 -9.88
N PHE A 97 -3.41 -7.25 -9.63
CA PHE A 97 -2.48 -7.84 -10.57
C PHE A 97 -3.16 -8.93 -11.38
N LYS A 98 -2.80 -9.05 -12.67
CA LYS A 98 -3.23 -10.12 -13.55
C LYS A 98 -2.04 -10.73 -14.27
N GLU A 99 -2.05 -12.04 -14.42
CA GLU A 99 -0.97 -12.84 -14.96
C GLU A 99 -1.39 -13.57 -16.24
N TYR A 100 -0.47 -13.63 -17.18
CA TYR A 100 -0.57 -14.50 -18.35
C TYR A 100 0.77 -15.16 -18.62
N MET A 101 0.75 -16.45 -18.92
CA MET A 101 1.93 -17.21 -19.32
C MET A 101 1.53 -18.19 -20.41
N GLU A 102 2.39 -18.32 -21.41
CA GLU A 102 2.28 -19.32 -22.44
C GLU A 102 3.61 -20.02 -22.70
N ILE A 103 3.51 -21.25 -23.20
CA ILE A 103 4.66 -22.10 -23.47
C ILE A 103 4.49 -22.68 -24.87
N GLY A 104 5.41 -22.36 -25.77
CA GLY A 104 5.56 -23.01 -27.07
C GLY A 104 6.48 -24.21 -26.93
N ASN A 105 5.92 -25.41 -27.05
CA ASN A 105 6.69 -26.64 -26.95
C ASN A 105 7.74 -26.68 -28.06
N GLN A 106 8.97 -27.02 -27.69
CA GLN A 106 10.05 -27.24 -28.66
C GLN A 106 10.36 -28.72 -28.76
N THR A 107 10.10 -29.30 -29.93
CA THR A 107 10.44 -30.69 -30.23
C THR A 107 11.75 -30.73 -31.01
N TYR A 108 12.75 -31.43 -30.46
CA TYR A 108 14.04 -31.63 -31.13
C TYR A 108 14.03 -32.91 -31.97
N THR A 109 14.41 -32.78 -33.23
CA THR A 109 14.72 -33.92 -34.10
C THR A 109 16.18 -34.28 -33.92
N TYR A 110 16.41 -35.55 -33.61
CA TYR A 110 17.74 -36.09 -33.42
C TYR A 110 18.19 -36.85 -34.66
N ASN A 111 19.50 -36.88 -34.90
CA ASN A 111 20.06 -37.76 -35.92
C ASN A 111 19.87 -39.25 -35.57
N ASP A 112 19.94 -40.13 -36.57
CA ASP A 112 19.67 -41.56 -36.38
C ASP A 112 20.79 -42.34 -35.66
N GLN A 113 21.94 -41.70 -35.44
CA GLN A 113 23.16 -42.37 -34.97
C GLN A 113 23.75 -41.69 -33.74
N ARG A 114 24.21 -42.49 -32.77
CA ARG A 114 24.96 -41.97 -31.62
C ARG A 114 26.35 -41.56 -32.04
N LEU A 115 26.68 -40.27 -31.89
CA LEU A 115 27.96 -39.69 -32.26
C LEU A 115 28.92 -39.69 -31.07
N MET A 116 30.20 -39.87 -31.37
CA MET A 116 31.28 -39.97 -30.40
C MET A 116 31.42 -38.66 -29.61
N VAL A 117 31.65 -38.80 -28.31
CA VAL A 117 31.91 -37.69 -27.40
C VAL A 117 33.26 -37.91 -26.72
N ASN A 118 33.92 -36.82 -26.34
CA ASN A 118 35.17 -36.88 -25.59
C ASN A 118 34.94 -37.19 -24.11
N ASP A 119 36.04 -37.27 -23.35
CA ASP A 119 36.06 -37.50 -21.90
C ASP A 119 35.28 -36.45 -21.08
N LYS A 120 35.02 -35.27 -21.65
CA LYS A 120 34.20 -34.19 -21.08
C LYS A 120 32.75 -34.24 -21.53
N GLY A 121 32.37 -35.19 -22.39
CA GLY A 121 31.01 -35.37 -22.89
C GLY A 121 30.59 -34.41 -24.01
N ASN A 122 31.55 -33.70 -24.63
CA ASN A 122 31.34 -32.88 -25.83
C ASN A 122 31.48 -33.73 -27.09
N PHE A 123 30.74 -33.41 -28.16
CA PHE A 123 30.90 -34.11 -29.44
C PHE A 123 32.32 -33.97 -30.01
N GLU A 124 32.87 -35.08 -30.48
CA GLU A 124 34.06 -35.08 -31.34
C GLU A 124 33.64 -34.70 -32.75
N ARG A 125 33.84 -33.43 -33.11
CA ARG A 125 33.48 -32.85 -34.41
C ARG A 125 34.72 -32.36 -35.15
N PHE A 126 34.75 -32.59 -36.47
CA PHE A 126 35.90 -32.31 -37.31
C PHE A 126 35.50 -31.44 -38.50
N GLU A 127 36.38 -30.50 -38.89
CA GLU A 127 36.09 -29.61 -40.02
C GLU A 127 36.04 -30.32 -41.37
N THR A 128 36.69 -31.48 -41.48
CA THR A 128 36.73 -32.29 -42.70
C THR A 128 36.73 -33.77 -42.34
N VAL A 129 36.30 -34.61 -43.29
CA VAL A 129 36.31 -36.07 -43.16
C VAL A 129 37.72 -36.61 -42.93
N GLU A 130 38.74 -36.04 -43.58
CA GLU A 130 40.13 -36.49 -43.43
C GLU A 130 40.62 -36.33 -41.98
N LYS A 131 40.26 -35.22 -41.31
CA LYS A 131 40.60 -35.01 -39.89
C LYS A 131 39.91 -36.04 -38.98
N ALA A 132 38.67 -36.43 -39.30
CA ALA A 132 37.97 -37.47 -38.57
C ALA A 132 38.61 -38.86 -38.79
N GLN A 133 39.07 -39.16 -40.02
CA GLN A 133 39.79 -40.39 -40.34
C GLN A 133 41.15 -40.47 -39.61
N GLU A 134 41.90 -39.36 -39.55
CA GLU A 134 43.14 -39.26 -38.77
C GLU A 134 42.90 -39.56 -37.29
N PHE A 135 41.80 -39.05 -36.73
CA PHE A 135 41.42 -39.32 -35.35
C PHE A 135 41.06 -40.79 -35.11
N LEU A 136 40.30 -41.42 -36.00
CA LEU A 136 39.99 -42.86 -35.93
C LEU A 136 41.27 -43.72 -35.98
N ALA A 137 42.26 -43.34 -36.81
CA ALA A 137 43.53 -44.04 -36.89
C ALA A 137 44.33 -43.96 -35.58
N ILE A 138 44.27 -42.83 -34.86
CA ILE A 138 44.89 -42.68 -33.53
C ILE A 138 44.27 -43.62 -32.51
N LEU A 139 42.95 -43.86 -32.58
CA LEU A 139 42.25 -44.79 -31.67
C LEU A 139 42.61 -46.28 -31.92
N GLY A 140 43.40 -46.56 -32.95
CA GLY A 140 43.84 -47.91 -33.30
C GLY A 140 42.68 -48.82 -33.70
N GLU A 141 41.66 -48.23 -34.34
CA GLU A 141 40.61 -48.94 -35.06
C GLU A 141 41.16 -49.24 -36.47
N GLU A 142 41.18 -50.51 -36.90
CA GLU A 142 41.59 -50.86 -38.26
C GLU A 142 40.60 -50.20 -39.22
N THR A 143 41.07 -49.20 -39.99
CA THR A 143 40.30 -48.34 -40.92
C THR A 143 38.95 -48.94 -41.33
N PRO A 144 37.85 -48.57 -40.66
CA PRO A 144 36.54 -48.81 -41.22
C PRO A 144 36.34 -47.70 -42.25
N SER A 145 36.41 -48.08 -43.53
CA SER A 145 36.01 -47.26 -44.69
C SER A 145 34.85 -46.34 -44.31
N ASP A 146 34.95 -45.03 -44.58
CA ASP A 146 33.97 -43.91 -44.60
C ASP A 146 32.57 -44.05 -43.95
N ALA A 147 31.95 -45.23 -43.94
CA ALA A 147 30.65 -45.59 -43.40
C ALA A 147 30.37 -45.22 -41.92
N ARG A 148 31.37 -44.82 -41.12
CA ARG A 148 31.16 -44.32 -39.75
C ARG A 148 31.18 -42.80 -39.64
N ILE A 149 31.75 -42.12 -40.62
CA ILE A 149 31.84 -40.66 -40.60
C ILE A 149 30.56 -40.13 -41.23
N VAL A 150 29.86 -39.28 -40.50
CA VAL A 150 28.64 -38.62 -40.98
C VAL A 150 28.93 -37.14 -41.05
N GLU A 151 28.82 -36.59 -42.24
CA GLU A 151 28.77 -35.14 -42.43
C GLU A 151 27.35 -34.69 -42.18
N ILE A 152 27.17 -33.89 -41.13
CA ILE A 152 25.87 -33.37 -40.74
C ILE A 152 26.03 -32.00 -40.10
N LYS A 153 25.10 -31.10 -40.42
CA LYS A 153 24.97 -29.82 -39.71
C LYS A 153 24.04 -30.04 -38.52
N GLY A 154 24.56 -29.98 -37.30
CA GLY A 154 23.73 -29.92 -36.11
C GLY A 154 22.95 -28.60 -36.06
N TYR A 155 21.81 -28.60 -35.38
CA TYR A 155 20.95 -27.42 -35.23
C TYR A 155 21.71 -26.22 -34.65
N PHE A 156 22.65 -26.46 -33.73
CA PHE A 156 23.48 -25.44 -33.10
C PHE A 156 24.84 -25.21 -33.79
N ASP A 157 25.11 -25.89 -34.90
CA ASP A 157 26.36 -25.72 -35.64
C ASP A 157 26.27 -24.55 -36.63
N ASP A 158 27.37 -23.82 -36.75
CA ASP A 158 27.53 -22.73 -37.71
C ASP A 158 27.65 -23.23 -39.16
N LYS A 159 28.18 -24.44 -39.34
CA LYS A 159 28.39 -25.13 -40.61
C LYS A 159 28.24 -26.64 -40.44
N GLU A 160 28.29 -27.36 -41.56
CA GLU A 160 28.38 -28.82 -41.53
C GLU A 160 29.74 -29.27 -40.98
N TYR A 161 29.74 -30.30 -40.13
CA TYR A 161 30.94 -30.92 -39.59
C TYR A 161 30.91 -32.43 -39.85
N ALA A 162 32.09 -33.04 -39.89
CA ALA A 162 32.24 -34.48 -39.88
C ALA A 162 32.19 -34.98 -38.42
N TYR A 163 31.26 -35.89 -38.14
CA TYR A 163 31.10 -36.57 -36.86
C TYR A 163 31.38 -38.06 -37.01
N ILE A 164 31.74 -38.72 -35.90
CA ILE A 164 32.02 -40.16 -35.89
C ILE A 164 30.88 -40.91 -35.19
N ALA A 165 30.18 -41.78 -35.89
CA ALA A 165 29.18 -42.67 -35.31
C ALA A 165 29.83 -43.76 -34.45
N THR A 166 29.26 -44.01 -33.27
CA THR A 166 29.73 -45.02 -32.31
C THR A 166 29.31 -46.44 -32.71
N GLN A 167 30.11 -47.45 -32.32
CA GLN A 167 29.87 -48.87 -32.55
C GLN A 167 29.98 -49.69 -31.26
N GLN A 168 29.34 -50.87 -31.22
CA GLN A 168 29.24 -51.73 -30.03
C GLN A 168 30.60 -52.17 -29.45
N ALA A 169 31.67 -52.12 -30.25
CA ALA A 169 33.03 -52.52 -29.86
C ALA A 169 34.00 -51.33 -29.63
N ASP A 170 33.52 -50.09 -29.68
CA ASP A 170 34.38 -48.92 -29.49
C ASP A 170 35.06 -48.97 -28.12
N LYS A 171 36.38 -48.80 -28.13
CA LYS A 171 37.19 -48.77 -26.90
C LYS A 171 36.64 -47.69 -25.97
N ASN A 172 36.52 -48.04 -24.68
CA ASN A 172 35.93 -47.24 -23.58
C ASN A 172 34.40 -47.26 -23.42
N GLY A 173 33.64 -48.03 -24.21
CA GLY A 173 32.24 -48.37 -23.88
C GLY A 173 31.28 -47.18 -23.73
N GLN A 174 31.65 -46.00 -24.25
CA GLN A 174 30.81 -44.81 -24.18
C GLN A 174 29.76 -44.88 -25.28
N TYR A 175 28.50 -45.12 -24.90
CA TYR A 175 27.38 -44.87 -25.79
C TYR A 175 27.38 -43.39 -26.15
N GLY A 176 27.61 -43.07 -27.43
CA GLY A 176 27.59 -41.70 -27.92
C GLY A 176 26.26 -40.98 -27.68
N LYS A 177 26.22 -39.69 -28.00
CA LYS A 177 25.01 -38.86 -27.91
C LYS A 177 24.37 -38.69 -29.28
N PHE A 178 23.05 -38.54 -29.32
CA PHE A 178 22.39 -38.09 -30.54
C PHE A 178 22.57 -36.58 -30.68
N LEU A 179 22.89 -36.13 -31.89
CA LEU A 179 22.98 -34.73 -32.27
C LEU A 179 21.57 -34.22 -32.60
N VAL A 180 21.23 -33.05 -32.08
CA VAL A 180 20.03 -32.32 -32.51
C VAL A 180 20.30 -31.76 -33.89
N ILE A 181 19.48 -32.13 -34.87
CA ILE A 181 19.66 -31.73 -36.28
C ILE A 181 18.59 -30.75 -36.75
N ASP A 182 17.44 -30.76 -36.08
CA ASP A 182 16.36 -29.83 -36.34
C ASP A 182 15.57 -29.58 -35.05
N ALA A 183 14.80 -28.51 -35.02
CA ALA A 183 13.88 -28.21 -33.93
C ALA A 183 12.60 -27.61 -34.52
N THR A 184 11.46 -28.20 -34.18
CA THR A 184 10.15 -27.62 -34.48
C THR A 184 9.61 -26.96 -33.22
N GLN A 185 9.06 -25.77 -33.39
CA GLN A 185 8.35 -25.06 -32.34
C GLN A 185 6.86 -25.15 -32.64
N ASP A 186 6.10 -25.69 -31.69
CA ASP A 186 4.65 -25.68 -31.74
C ASP A 186 4.13 -24.27 -31.39
N ASP A 187 2.88 -23.99 -31.75
CA ASP A 187 2.20 -22.77 -31.34
C ASP A 187 2.21 -22.68 -29.80
N ALA A 188 2.40 -21.47 -29.27
CA ALA A 188 2.40 -21.25 -27.84
C ALA A 188 0.99 -21.44 -27.27
N GLU A 189 0.87 -22.21 -26.19
CA GLU A 189 -0.39 -22.44 -25.48
C GLU A 189 -0.33 -21.80 -24.08
N SER A 190 -1.43 -21.16 -23.66
CA SER A 190 -1.53 -20.63 -22.31
C SER A 190 -1.48 -21.74 -21.27
N ILE A 191 -0.81 -21.50 -20.16
CA ILE A 191 -0.82 -22.43 -19.02
C ILE A 191 -2.16 -22.44 -18.28
N VAL A 192 -3.04 -21.47 -18.56
CA VAL A 192 -4.40 -21.40 -18.03
C VAL A 192 -5.36 -21.84 -19.12
N GLU A 193 -6.09 -22.93 -18.85
CA GLU A 193 -6.99 -23.53 -19.85
C GLU A 193 -8.02 -22.51 -20.38
N GLY A 194 -8.12 -22.43 -21.71
CA GLY A 194 -9.07 -21.54 -22.40
C GLY A 194 -8.68 -20.06 -22.43
N LYS A 195 -7.49 -19.69 -21.94
CA LYS A 195 -6.91 -18.36 -22.11
C LYS A 195 -6.03 -18.32 -23.36
N VAL A 196 -6.00 -17.16 -24.02
CA VAL A 196 -5.14 -16.90 -25.18
C VAL A 196 -4.48 -15.54 -24.99
N ASN A 197 -3.29 -15.37 -25.53
CA ASN A 197 -2.61 -14.09 -25.45
C ASN A 197 -3.27 -13.11 -26.40
N GLN A 198 -3.76 -12.01 -25.85
CA GLN A 198 -4.38 -10.95 -26.62
C GLN A 198 -3.38 -9.82 -26.95
N SER A 199 -2.13 -9.89 -26.47
CA SER A 199 -1.08 -8.88 -26.69
C SER A 199 -0.09 -9.24 -27.80
N HIS A 200 -0.12 -10.48 -28.33
CA HIS A 200 0.80 -11.01 -29.36
C HIS A 200 0.82 -10.25 -30.69
N ALA A 201 -0.08 -9.28 -30.85
CA ALA A 201 -0.15 -8.42 -32.01
C ALA A 201 0.25 -6.97 -31.70
N SER A 202 0.98 -6.67 -30.61
CA SER A 202 1.32 -5.29 -30.22
C SER A 202 2.02 -4.49 -31.35
N ASP A 203 2.88 -5.14 -32.15
CA ASP A 203 3.52 -4.54 -33.33
C ASP A 203 2.49 -4.09 -34.40
N ASP A 204 1.35 -4.79 -34.52
CA ASP A 204 0.24 -4.50 -35.45
C ASP A 204 -0.91 -3.72 -34.78
N GLN A 205 -1.01 -3.74 -33.44
CA GLN A 205 -2.16 -3.29 -32.64
C GLN A 205 -1.88 -2.04 -31.79
N HIS A 206 -0.73 -1.39 -31.91
CA HIS A 206 -0.49 -0.07 -31.31
C HIS A 206 -1.58 0.98 -31.65
N GLN A 207 -2.46 0.71 -32.63
CA GLN A 207 -3.59 1.55 -33.03
C GLN A 207 -4.97 0.89 -32.85
N GLU A 208 -5.05 -0.36 -32.37
CA GLU A 208 -6.30 -1.10 -32.22
C GLU A 208 -6.89 -0.89 -30.81
N PRO A 209 -8.20 -0.59 -30.69
CA PRO A 209 -8.82 -0.20 -29.42
C PRO A 209 -9.06 -1.36 -28.42
N ILE A 210 -8.48 -2.54 -28.67
CA ILE A 210 -8.79 -3.77 -27.92
C ILE A 210 -7.49 -4.48 -27.58
N ASN A 211 -6.88 -4.13 -26.44
CA ASN A 211 -5.97 -5.02 -25.73
C ASN A 211 -6.71 -5.58 -24.51
N ASP A 212 -7.19 -6.83 -24.61
CA ASP A 212 -7.96 -7.49 -23.56
C ASP A 212 -7.06 -8.01 -22.41
N GLU A 213 -5.99 -7.29 -22.04
CA GLU A 213 -5.09 -7.62 -20.92
C GLU A 213 -5.83 -7.67 -19.58
N ASP A 214 -6.96 -6.97 -19.50
CA ASP A 214 -7.91 -7.11 -18.40
C ASP A 214 -8.54 -8.49 -18.26
N GLN A 215 -8.45 -9.34 -19.29
CA GLN A 215 -8.94 -10.72 -19.27
C GLN A 215 -7.87 -11.72 -18.82
N TYR A 216 -6.64 -11.27 -18.56
CA TYR A 216 -5.61 -12.07 -17.92
C TYR A 216 -6.08 -12.59 -16.56
N THR A 217 -5.40 -13.61 -16.05
CA THR A 217 -5.84 -14.33 -14.86
C THR A 217 -5.53 -13.48 -13.63
N VAL A 218 -6.54 -13.16 -12.83
CA VAL A 218 -6.34 -12.39 -11.59
C VAL A 218 -5.39 -13.13 -10.67
N HIS A 219 -4.41 -12.41 -10.11
CA HIS A 219 -3.53 -12.92 -9.09
C HIS A 219 -4.28 -12.95 -7.74
N GLU A 220 -4.70 -14.15 -7.35
CA GLU A 220 -5.35 -14.37 -6.04
C GLU A 220 -4.30 -14.52 -4.94
N TRP A 221 -4.47 -13.80 -3.83
CA TRP A 221 -3.49 -13.75 -2.74
C TRP A 221 -3.60 -14.96 -1.78
N SER A 222 -2.46 -15.44 -1.28
CA SER A 222 -2.36 -16.50 -0.27
C SER A 222 -1.80 -15.99 1.05
N GLU A 223 -2.29 -16.57 2.15
CA GLU A 223 -1.79 -16.33 3.52
C GLU A 223 -0.47 -17.07 3.82
N THR A 224 -0.13 -18.10 3.04
CA THR A 224 0.95 -19.04 3.39
C THR A 224 1.92 -19.36 2.23
N GLY A 225 1.64 -18.86 1.03
CA GLY A 225 2.30 -19.26 -0.22
C GLY A 225 3.62 -18.56 -0.56
N LEU A 226 4.46 -19.22 -1.37
CA LEU A 226 5.64 -18.63 -2.01
C LEU A 226 5.19 -17.56 -3.01
N GLY A 227 5.65 -16.31 -2.87
CA GLY A 227 5.27 -15.23 -3.79
C GLY A 227 3.82 -14.80 -3.67
N ASN A 228 3.16 -15.15 -2.55
CA ASN A 228 1.82 -14.73 -2.17
C ASN A 228 0.69 -15.07 -3.16
N ALA A 229 0.89 -15.96 -4.14
CA ALA A 229 -0.21 -16.49 -4.94
C ALA A 229 -0.90 -17.67 -4.23
N LYS A 230 -2.19 -17.86 -4.48
CA LYS A 230 -2.98 -19.00 -4.02
C LYS A 230 -2.40 -20.35 -4.47
N GLU A 231 -2.46 -21.37 -3.62
CA GLU A 231 -1.75 -22.66 -3.80
C GLU A 231 -2.12 -23.43 -5.08
N ASP A 232 -3.32 -23.21 -5.61
CA ASP A 232 -3.82 -23.83 -6.84
C ASP A 232 -3.49 -23.02 -8.11
N SER A 233 -2.79 -21.89 -7.98
CA SER A 233 -2.37 -21.07 -9.11
C SER A 233 -1.39 -21.83 -10.02
N PRO A 234 -1.67 -21.95 -11.33
CA PRO A 234 -0.79 -22.63 -12.27
C PRO A 234 0.56 -21.91 -12.45
N PHE A 235 0.62 -20.61 -12.11
CA PHE A 235 1.83 -19.80 -12.21
C PHE A 235 2.89 -20.20 -11.17
N LEU A 236 2.48 -20.75 -10.00
CA LEU A 236 3.41 -21.11 -8.91
C LEU A 236 4.43 -22.20 -9.29
N ALA A 237 4.13 -23.00 -10.32
CA ALA A 237 5.07 -23.96 -10.85
C ALA A 237 6.29 -23.28 -11.51
N TYR A 238 6.11 -22.08 -12.06
CA TYR A 238 7.09 -21.41 -12.90
C TYR A 238 7.60 -20.11 -12.32
N VAL A 239 6.77 -19.31 -11.68
CA VAL A 239 7.12 -17.95 -11.27
C VAL A 239 6.90 -17.77 -9.78
N LYS A 240 7.87 -17.13 -9.12
CA LYS A 240 7.77 -16.70 -7.72
C LYS A 240 7.97 -15.20 -7.62
N TRP A 241 7.04 -14.54 -6.95
CA TRP A 241 7.13 -13.10 -6.68
C TRP A 241 7.92 -12.84 -5.41
N LYS A 242 8.54 -11.67 -5.37
CA LYS A 242 9.14 -11.09 -4.17
C LYS A 242 8.45 -9.77 -3.91
N MET A 243 7.64 -9.75 -2.85
CA MET A 243 6.92 -8.57 -2.42
C MET A 243 7.86 -7.56 -1.75
N GLY A 244 7.41 -6.30 -1.66
CA GLY A 244 8.14 -5.29 -0.89
C GLY A 244 8.08 -5.51 0.62
N ALA A 245 8.90 -4.74 1.33
CA ALA A 245 9.06 -4.86 2.78
C ALA A 245 7.79 -4.49 3.59
N ASP A 246 6.97 -3.59 3.04
CA ASP A 246 5.78 -3.03 3.70
C ASP A 246 4.49 -3.62 3.13
N VAL A 247 4.44 -4.94 3.04
CA VAL A 247 3.29 -5.71 2.56
C VAL A 247 2.84 -6.67 3.67
N ILE A 248 1.56 -6.63 4.02
CA ILE A 248 0.92 -7.49 5.04
C ILE A 248 -0.39 -8.07 4.51
N THR A 249 -0.89 -9.13 5.13
CA THR A 249 -2.19 -9.72 4.77
C THR A 249 -3.32 -9.07 5.55
N LEU A 250 -4.53 -9.06 4.99
CA LEU A 250 -5.75 -8.55 5.61
C LEU A 250 -5.99 -9.16 7.01
N ASP A 251 -5.70 -10.44 7.16
CA ASP A 251 -5.84 -11.18 8.42
C ASP A 251 -4.82 -10.77 9.48
N SER A 252 -3.57 -10.51 9.07
CA SER A 252 -2.50 -10.06 9.98
C SER A 252 -2.61 -8.59 10.40
N TRP A 253 -3.33 -7.78 9.62
CA TRP A 253 -3.54 -6.37 9.89
C TRP A 253 -4.48 -6.17 11.09
N ASP A 254 -4.28 -5.13 11.89
CA ASP A 254 -5.14 -4.80 13.03
C ASP A 254 -6.38 -3.98 12.62
N GLY A 255 -6.48 -3.55 11.36
CA GLY A 255 -7.56 -2.71 10.85
C GLY A 255 -7.39 -1.23 11.21
N GLN A 256 -6.17 -0.79 11.53
CA GLN A 256 -5.84 0.62 11.72
C GLN A 256 -5.15 1.21 10.49
N PRO A 257 -5.37 2.49 10.15
CA PRO A 257 -4.64 3.13 9.07
C PRO A 257 -3.12 2.92 9.16
N THR A 258 -2.50 2.53 8.04
CA THR A 258 -1.06 2.21 8.01
C THR A 258 -0.44 2.42 6.63
N ALA A 259 0.80 2.90 6.60
CA ALA A 259 1.66 3.03 5.43
C ALA A 259 2.15 1.67 4.88
N LYS A 260 1.22 0.72 4.64
CA LYS A 260 1.52 -0.63 4.14
C LYS A 260 0.48 -1.07 3.13
N TRP A 261 0.90 -1.96 2.23
CA TRP A 261 -0.02 -2.68 1.35
C TRP A 261 -0.70 -3.81 2.11
N ILE A 262 -2.03 -3.88 2.00
CA ILE A 262 -2.88 -4.89 2.61
C ILE A 262 -3.38 -5.83 1.50
N LEU A 263 -2.90 -7.06 1.50
CA LEU A 263 -3.33 -8.09 0.55
C LEU A 263 -4.66 -8.69 1.02
N ASP A 264 -5.71 -8.60 0.20
CA ASP A 264 -6.98 -9.27 0.48
C ASP A 264 -6.90 -10.75 0.12
N THR A 265 -6.52 -11.56 1.10
CA THR A 265 -6.45 -13.02 1.01
C THR A 265 -7.80 -13.71 1.12
N THR A 266 -8.88 -12.94 1.34
CA THR A 266 -10.23 -13.47 1.59
C THR A 266 -11.11 -13.47 0.34
N SER A 267 -10.64 -12.85 -0.75
CA SER A 267 -11.38 -12.62 -1.98
C SER A 267 -10.68 -13.17 -3.21
N THR A 268 -11.46 -13.63 -4.19
CA THR A 268 -10.96 -14.00 -5.52
C THR A 268 -10.80 -12.78 -6.44
N GLN A 269 -11.14 -11.58 -5.98
CA GLN A 269 -10.94 -10.34 -6.74
C GLN A 269 -9.46 -9.92 -6.77
N GLY A 270 -8.59 -10.44 -5.88
CA GLY A 270 -7.14 -10.18 -5.96
C GLY A 270 -6.73 -8.73 -5.73
N TRP A 271 -7.55 -7.94 -5.04
CA TRP A 271 -7.20 -6.56 -4.69
C TRP A 271 -6.16 -6.49 -3.56
N ALA A 272 -5.28 -5.52 -3.66
CA ALA A 272 -4.41 -5.07 -2.58
C ALA A 272 -4.66 -3.58 -2.32
N TYR A 273 -4.76 -3.19 -1.07
CA TYR A 273 -5.14 -1.83 -0.67
C TYR A 273 -3.96 -1.11 -0.03
N TRP A 274 -3.78 0.18 -0.31
CA TRP A 274 -2.92 1.00 0.52
C TRP A 274 -3.65 1.29 1.85
N GLY A 275 -3.00 1.01 2.98
CA GLY A 275 -3.65 0.98 4.29
C GLY A 275 -4.03 2.34 4.86
N GLU A 276 -3.75 3.45 4.19
CA GLU A 276 -4.11 4.80 4.60
C GLU A 276 -4.34 5.71 3.38
N ALA A 277 -4.61 7.00 3.62
CA ALA A 277 -4.71 7.96 2.54
C ALA A 277 -3.31 8.25 1.96
N LEU A 278 -3.17 8.20 0.63
CA LEU A 278 -1.95 8.59 -0.06
C LEU A 278 -1.96 10.11 -0.25
N VAL A 279 -1.09 10.79 0.48
CA VAL A 279 -1.06 12.26 0.55
C VAL A 279 -0.74 12.84 -0.82
N HIS A 280 -1.41 13.90 -1.23
CA HIS A 280 -1.03 14.58 -2.46
C HIS A 280 0.33 15.31 -2.27
N GLY A 281 1.30 15.06 -3.16
CA GLY A 281 2.63 15.67 -3.06
C GLY A 281 3.25 16.07 -4.39
N THR A 282 4.00 17.17 -4.38
CA THR A 282 4.65 17.72 -5.57
C THR A 282 6.05 17.11 -5.73
N ASP A 283 6.82 16.90 -4.65
CA ASP A 283 8.16 16.33 -4.68
C ASP A 283 8.23 15.12 -3.73
N ILE A 284 8.70 13.97 -4.22
CA ILE A 284 8.81 12.73 -3.41
C ILE A 284 9.85 12.90 -2.30
N SER A 285 10.86 13.76 -2.50
CA SER A 285 11.89 14.03 -1.50
C SER A 285 11.39 14.95 -0.37
N GLU A 286 10.40 15.80 -0.64
CA GLU A 286 9.77 16.68 0.34
C GLU A 286 8.50 16.05 0.95
N ASN A 287 7.77 15.26 0.17
CA ASN A 287 6.53 14.56 0.50
C ASN A 287 6.67 13.05 0.27
N PRO A 288 7.46 12.34 1.10
CA PRO A 288 7.64 10.89 0.95
C PRO A 288 6.31 10.12 1.10
N GLU A 289 5.35 10.68 1.83
CA GLU A 289 3.99 10.14 2.01
C GLU A 289 3.12 10.23 0.75
N SER A 290 3.61 10.86 -0.33
CA SER A 290 2.93 10.90 -1.62
C SER A 290 3.20 9.70 -2.52
N VAL A 291 4.06 8.78 -2.07
CA VAL A 291 4.43 7.57 -2.79
C VAL A 291 4.30 6.38 -1.85
N THR A 292 3.66 5.33 -2.34
CA THR A 292 3.59 4.07 -1.59
C THR A 292 4.94 3.36 -1.62
N SER A 293 5.16 2.50 -0.63
CA SER A 293 6.21 1.49 -0.74
C SER A 293 5.96 0.57 -1.93
N LYS A 294 6.98 -0.18 -2.35
CA LYS A 294 6.80 -1.16 -3.44
C LYS A 294 5.89 -2.28 -2.98
N ILE A 295 4.86 -2.62 -3.75
CA ILE A 295 4.07 -3.83 -3.51
C ILE A 295 4.79 -5.06 -4.04
N LEU A 296 5.35 -4.96 -5.26
CA LEU A 296 6.17 -5.97 -5.91
C LEU A 296 7.58 -5.41 -6.12
N GLU A 297 8.62 -6.21 -5.84
CA GLU A 297 10.02 -5.84 -6.11
C GLU A 297 10.57 -6.55 -7.35
N SER A 298 10.32 -7.87 -7.43
CA SER A 298 10.91 -8.71 -8.46
C SER A 298 10.15 -10.03 -8.63
N VAL A 299 10.44 -10.70 -9.74
CA VAL A 299 9.94 -12.04 -10.06
C VAL A 299 11.09 -12.97 -10.38
N THR A 300 10.97 -14.24 -10.01
CA THR A 300 12.00 -15.27 -10.25
C THR A 300 11.40 -16.45 -10.99
N LEU A 301 12.10 -16.92 -12.03
CA LEU A 301 11.74 -18.16 -12.73
C LEU A 301 12.17 -19.35 -11.86
N VAL A 302 11.20 -20.05 -11.29
CA VAL A 302 11.38 -21.21 -10.40
C VAL A 302 11.73 -22.46 -11.19
N GLU A 303 11.02 -22.72 -12.29
CA GLU A 303 11.22 -23.90 -13.14
C GLU A 303 11.37 -23.48 -14.60
N GLN A 304 12.23 -24.18 -15.34
CA GLN A 304 12.41 -23.88 -16.77
C GLN A 304 11.27 -24.55 -17.55
N PRO A 305 10.47 -23.80 -18.33
CA PRO A 305 9.44 -24.37 -19.19
C PRO A 305 10.02 -25.33 -20.24
N HIS A 306 9.22 -26.29 -20.68
CA HIS A 306 9.58 -27.23 -21.75
C HIS A 306 9.47 -26.59 -23.14
N GLY A 307 10.17 -25.47 -23.36
CA GLY A 307 10.10 -24.71 -24.61
C GLY A 307 10.38 -23.22 -24.41
N ALA A 308 10.03 -22.43 -25.42
CA ALA A 308 10.02 -20.97 -25.30
C ALA A 308 8.78 -20.58 -24.48
N ALA A 309 8.94 -19.62 -23.58
CA ALA A 309 7.85 -19.15 -22.75
C ALA A 309 7.86 -17.63 -22.62
N GLU A 310 6.66 -17.07 -22.57
CA GLU A 310 6.43 -15.65 -22.35
C GLU A 310 5.55 -15.50 -21.12
N TYR A 311 5.87 -14.52 -20.29
CA TYR A 311 5.17 -14.25 -19.03
C TYR A 311 4.92 -12.76 -18.89
N TYR A 312 3.68 -12.41 -18.54
CA TYR A 312 3.17 -11.05 -18.50
C TYR A 312 2.51 -10.79 -17.16
N ILE A 313 2.75 -9.58 -16.64
CA ILE A 313 2.06 -9.04 -15.46
C ILE A 313 1.40 -7.73 -15.88
N HIS A 314 0.07 -7.72 -15.84
CA HIS A 314 -0.76 -6.54 -16.00
C HIS A 314 -1.19 -6.01 -14.63
N VAL A 315 -1.25 -4.69 -14.47
CA VAL A 315 -1.59 -4.04 -13.20
C VAL A 315 -2.72 -3.05 -13.39
N ASN A 316 -3.83 -3.30 -12.71
CA ASN A 316 -4.95 -2.37 -12.58
C ASN A 316 -4.82 -1.56 -11.30
N MET A 317 -5.16 -0.28 -11.37
CA MET A 317 -5.16 0.62 -10.23
C MET A 317 -6.47 1.39 -10.19
N ASP A 318 -7.09 1.41 -9.02
CA ASP A 318 -8.22 2.30 -8.70
C ASP A 318 -7.78 3.32 -7.65
N ALA A 319 -8.22 4.56 -7.83
CA ALA A 319 -8.02 5.65 -6.89
C ALA A 319 -9.34 6.38 -6.65
N VAL A 320 -9.67 6.66 -5.39
CA VAL A 320 -10.91 7.34 -5.02
C VAL A 320 -10.68 8.39 -3.92
N SER A 321 -11.60 9.34 -3.82
CA SER A 321 -11.67 10.28 -2.70
C SER A 321 -12.18 9.57 -1.44
N LYS A 322 -12.03 10.21 -0.27
CA LYS A 322 -12.62 9.69 0.98
C LYS A 322 -14.14 9.47 0.87
N ASN A 323 -14.82 10.35 0.13
CA ASN A 323 -16.28 10.30 -0.03
C ASN A 323 -16.72 9.17 -0.98
N ASP A 324 -15.83 8.74 -1.87
CA ASP A 324 -16.07 7.72 -2.88
C ASP A 324 -15.57 6.32 -2.49
N LEU A 325 -14.88 6.18 -1.35
CA LEU A 325 -14.56 4.87 -0.75
C LEU A 325 -15.74 3.89 -0.69
N PRO A 326 -17.00 4.32 -0.38
CA PRO A 326 -18.16 3.43 -0.41
C PRO A 326 -18.51 2.87 -1.80
N LEU A 327 -17.93 3.39 -2.89
CA LEU A 327 -18.08 2.82 -4.24
C LEU A 327 -17.30 1.51 -4.41
N TRP A 328 -16.31 1.24 -3.54
CA TRP A 328 -15.68 -0.07 -3.43
C TRP A 328 -16.57 -1.00 -2.60
N ASP A 329 -17.74 -1.34 -3.13
CA ASP A 329 -18.71 -2.22 -2.48
C ASP A 329 -18.23 -3.68 -2.35
N ASP A 330 -17.19 -4.03 -3.11
CA ASP A 330 -16.47 -5.30 -3.06
C ASP A 330 -15.32 -5.32 -2.04
N ALA A 331 -14.96 -4.18 -1.44
CA ALA A 331 -13.87 -4.13 -0.46
C ALA A 331 -14.28 -4.70 0.91
N PRO A 332 -13.36 -5.40 1.62
CA PRO A 332 -13.64 -5.88 2.96
C PRO A 332 -14.06 -4.76 3.92
N GLU A 333 -15.04 -5.01 4.79
CA GLU A 333 -15.54 -4.03 5.75
C GLU A 333 -14.43 -3.47 6.65
N LYS A 334 -13.45 -4.31 6.99
CA LYS A 334 -12.26 -3.91 7.76
C LYS A 334 -11.44 -2.82 7.06
N VAL A 335 -11.28 -2.90 5.74
CA VAL A 335 -10.59 -1.90 4.92
C VAL A 335 -11.39 -0.60 4.91
N THR A 336 -12.66 -0.67 4.55
CA THR A 336 -13.49 0.55 4.45
C THR A 336 -13.68 1.24 5.80
N ASN A 337 -13.78 0.49 6.91
CA ASN A 337 -13.84 1.07 8.25
C ASN A 337 -12.55 1.79 8.64
N ALA A 338 -11.38 1.18 8.41
CA ALA A 338 -10.09 1.82 8.68
C ALA A 338 -9.93 3.12 7.89
N LEU A 339 -10.16 3.06 6.58
CA LEU A 339 -9.95 4.21 5.67
C LEU A 339 -10.99 5.33 5.87
N THR A 340 -12.18 5.02 6.40
CA THR A 340 -13.20 6.04 6.70
C THR A 340 -13.17 6.56 8.14
N GLY A 341 -12.25 6.07 8.99
CA GLY A 341 -12.17 6.44 10.42
C GLY A 341 -13.33 5.88 11.26
N LYS A 342 -13.89 4.75 10.82
CA LYS A 342 -14.94 3.98 11.52
C LYS A 342 -14.39 2.73 12.19
N ASP A 343 -13.07 2.55 12.21
CA ASP A 343 -12.46 1.49 12.99
C ASP A 343 -12.72 1.70 14.50
N PRO A 344 -12.62 0.63 15.32
CA PRO A 344 -12.95 0.72 16.73
C PRO A 344 -12.15 1.76 17.52
N ILE A 345 -10.88 2.00 17.17
CA ILE A 345 -10.02 2.95 17.88
C ILE A 345 -10.41 4.38 17.51
N SER A 346 -10.59 4.70 16.22
CA SER A 346 -11.07 6.02 15.79
C SER A 346 -12.43 6.37 16.39
N LEU A 347 -13.35 5.42 16.47
CA LEU A 347 -14.64 5.62 17.12
C LEU A 347 -14.50 5.83 18.63
N ALA A 348 -13.59 5.11 19.30
CA ALA A 348 -13.34 5.29 20.72
C ALA A 348 -12.70 6.66 21.03
N TYR A 349 -11.78 7.13 20.18
CA TYR A 349 -11.23 8.48 20.25
C TYR A 349 -12.31 9.56 20.14
N LYS A 350 -13.19 9.42 19.14
CA LYS A 350 -14.31 10.36 18.95
C LYS A 350 -15.24 10.36 20.17
N GLY A 351 -15.60 9.19 20.69
CA GLY A 351 -16.44 9.08 21.89
C GLY A 351 -15.78 9.68 23.13
N LEU A 352 -14.48 9.50 23.31
CA LEU A 352 -13.73 10.13 24.41
C LEU A 352 -13.75 11.66 24.28
N GLN A 353 -13.49 12.18 23.08
CA GLN A 353 -13.50 13.63 22.82
C GLN A 353 -14.88 14.25 23.08
N GLU A 354 -15.96 13.60 22.63
CA GLU A 354 -17.33 14.07 22.88
C GLU A 354 -17.65 14.18 24.37
N ILE A 355 -17.18 13.23 25.19
CA ILE A 355 -17.35 13.26 26.64
C ILE A 355 -16.46 14.31 27.32
N ILE A 356 -15.23 14.52 26.83
CA ILE A 356 -14.36 15.63 27.28
C ILE A 356 -15.06 16.97 27.05
N ASP A 357 -15.52 17.23 25.83
CA ASP A 357 -16.20 18.48 25.48
C ASP A 357 -17.46 18.69 26.32
N ALA A 358 -18.27 17.64 26.50
CA ALA A 358 -19.47 17.67 27.33
C ALA A 358 -19.19 17.83 28.84
N SER A 359 -17.97 17.50 29.30
CA SER A 359 -17.52 17.69 30.69
C SER A 359 -17.00 19.10 30.90
N ILE A 360 -16.20 19.62 29.97
CA ILE A 360 -15.68 20.99 29.98
C ILE A 360 -16.82 22.02 29.91
N ALA A 361 -17.88 21.73 29.16
CA ALA A 361 -19.06 22.59 29.06
C ALA A 361 -19.91 22.68 30.34
N THR A 362 -19.56 21.94 31.40
CA THR A 362 -20.22 22.07 32.70
C THR A 362 -19.69 23.28 33.48
N ASP A 363 -20.31 23.57 34.62
CA ASP A 363 -19.95 24.68 35.51
C ASP A 363 -18.91 24.31 36.58
N TYR A 364 -18.17 23.21 36.39
CA TYR A 364 -17.24 22.63 37.38
C TYR A 364 -16.11 23.59 37.80
N ASP A 365 -15.68 24.48 36.91
CA ASP A 365 -14.68 25.51 37.17
C ASP A 365 -15.22 26.70 37.97
N THR A 366 -16.54 26.90 37.98
CA THR A 366 -17.19 28.00 38.70
C THR A 366 -17.75 27.61 40.07
N ILE A 367 -18.02 26.32 40.29
CA ILE A 367 -18.62 25.82 41.54
C ILE A 367 -17.56 25.07 42.32
N PRO A 368 -16.94 25.65 43.36
CA PRO A 368 -15.86 24.97 44.07
C PRO A 368 -16.42 23.91 45.01
N THR A 369 -16.24 22.63 44.67
CA THR A 369 -16.56 21.47 45.51
C THR A 369 -15.55 20.37 45.33
N VAL A 370 -15.52 19.39 46.24
CA VAL A 370 -14.76 18.14 46.05
C VAL A 370 -15.15 17.44 44.75
N ALA A 371 -16.45 17.39 44.41
CA ALA A 371 -16.93 16.78 43.17
C ALA A 371 -16.40 17.50 41.92
N SER A 372 -16.25 18.83 41.97
CA SER A 372 -15.65 19.63 40.90
C SER A 372 -14.17 19.32 40.71
N THR A 373 -13.43 19.15 41.80
CA THR A 373 -12.02 18.73 41.75
C THR A 373 -11.89 17.35 41.13
N VAL A 374 -12.74 16.38 41.53
CA VAL A 374 -12.76 15.03 40.96
C VAL A 374 -13.06 15.06 39.46
N LEU A 375 -14.03 15.88 39.02
CA LEU A 375 -14.33 16.03 37.60
C LEU A 375 -13.16 16.65 36.84
N ALA A 376 -12.52 17.70 37.37
CA ALA A 376 -11.36 18.33 36.75
C ALA A 376 -10.20 17.34 36.57
N GLU A 377 -9.88 16.56 37.61
CA GLU A 377 -8.85 15.52 37.54
C GLU A 377 -9.20 14.44 36.51
N ALA A 378 -10.46 14.02 36.43
CA ALA A 378 -10.92 13.05 35.43
C ALA A 378 -10.83 13.60 34.00
N ILE A 379 -11.12 14.88 33.77
CA ILE A 379 -10.95 15.55 32.47
C ILE A 379 -9.47 15.52 32.08
N THR A 380 -8.57 15.96 32.96
CA THR A 380 -7.13 15.96 32.69
C THR A 380 -6.58 14.56 32.41
N ALA A 381 -7.04 13.54 33.15
CA ALA A 381 -6.66 12.16 32.90
C ALA A 381 -7.15 11.65 31.54
N ALA A 382 -8.38 11.98 31.15
CA ALA A 382 -8.95 11.63 29.85
C ALA A 382 -8.21 12.31 28.68
N GLU A 383 -7.89 13.60 28.81
CA GLU A 383 -7.08 14.33 27.84
C GLU A 383 -5.69 13.70 27.69
N SER A 384 -5.05 13.32 28.79
CA SER A 384 -3.75 12.63 28.75
C SER A 384 -3.82 11.29 28.01
N VAL A 385 -4.90 10.53 28.16
CA VAL A 385 -5.09 9.26 27.42
C VAL A 385 -5.33 9.53 25.93
N ARG A 386 -6.14 10.54 25.60
CA ARG A 386 -6.38 10.97 24.21
C ARG A 386 -5.08 11.41 23.52
N ASP A 387 -4.23 12.15 24.22
CA ASP A 387 -3.01 12.72 23.65
C ASP A 387 -1.84 11.71 23.60
N THR A 388 -2.06 10.48 24.08
CA THR A 388 -1.06 9.40 24.03
C THR A 388 -1.01 8.78 22.63
N GLU A 389 0.18 8.74 22.02
CA GLU A 389 0.43 8.01 20.77
C GLU A 389 0.22 6.50 20.96
N ASN A 390 -0.41 5.85 19.97
CA ASN A 390 -0.63 4.39 19.95
C ASN A 390 -1.39 3.86 21.18
N VAL A 391 -2.33 4.64 21.71
CA VAL A 391 -3.18 4.20 22.84
C VAL A 391 -4.02 2.99 22.45
N SER A 392 -4.18 2.04 23.37
CA SER A 392 -5.02 0.86 23.13
C SER A 392 -6.51 1.21 23.19
N LEU A 393 -7.33 0.46 22.44
CA LEU A 393 -8.80 0.54 22.49
C LEU A 393 -9.36 0.44 23.92
N GLU A 394 -8.79 -0.47 24.73
CA GLU A 394 -9.25 -0.68 26.11
C GLU A 394 -8.91 0.49 27.03
N ALA A 395 -7.76 1.14 26.82
CA ALA A 395 -7.41 2.36 27.55
C ALA A 395 -8.35 3.52 27.21
N LEU A 396 -8.70 3.71 25.93
CA LEU A 396 -9.69 4.71 25.50
C LEU A 396 -11.06 4.47 26.15
N LYS A 397 -11.58 3.24 26.06
CA LYS A 397 -12.88 2.88 26.68
C LYS A 397 -12.88 3.07 28.20
N SER A 398 -11.78 2.71 28.85
CA SER A 398 -11.63 2.90 30.30
C SER A 398 -11.65 4.39 30.65
N ALA A 399 -10.90 5.23 29.93
CA ALA A 399 -10.89 6.68 30.14
C ALA A 399 -12.28 7.29 29.93
N THR A 400 -12.98 6.92 28.85
CA THR A 400 -14.35 7.37 28.58
C THR A 400 -15.29 7.01 29.74
N THR A 401 -15.23 5.76 30.22
CA THR A 401 -16.07 5.29 31.33
C THR A 401 -15.77 6.04 32.63
N THR A 402 -14.50 6.21 32.96
CA THR A 402 -14.07 6.93 34.17
C THR A 402 -14.54 8.39 34.15
N LEU A 403 -14.34 9.09 33.03
CA LEU A 403 -14.77 10.49 32.89
C LEU A 403 -16.30 10.60 32.93
N GLN A 404 -17.02 9.70 32.28
CA GLN A 404 -18.48 9.69 32.31
C GLN A 404 -19.01 9.53 33.74
N VAL A 405 -18.46 8.61 34.53
CA VAL A 405 -18.85 8.41 35.94
C VAL A 405 -18.56 9.66 36.78
N ALA A 406 -17.40 10.30 36.60
CA ALA A 406 -17.06 11.53 37.30
C ALA A 406 -18.04 12.66 36.97
N ARG A 407 -18.42 12.81 35.69
CA ARG A 407 -19.38 13.81 35.22
C ARG A 407 -20.79 13.55 35.77
N GLU A 408 -21.25 12.30 35.77
CA GLU A 408 -22.55 11.94 36.35
C GLU A 408 -22.58 12.20 37.86
N THR A 409 -21.50 11.85 38.56
CA THR A 409 -21.32 12.13 39.99
C THR A 409 -21.40 13.62 40.28
N TYR A 410 -20.66 14.44 39.52
CA TYR A 410 -20.72 15.90 39.64
C TYR A 410 -22.12 16.47 39.42
N ASN A 411 -22.84 15.99 38.40
CA ASN A 411 -24.17 16.50 38.07
C ASN A 411 -25.24 16.12 39.10
N MET A 412 -25.05 15.01 39.82
CA MET A 412 -25.98 14.51 40.84
C MET A 412 -25.57 14.88 42.28
N ASP A 413 -24.39 15.49 42.47
CA ASP A 413 -23.88 15.85 43.79
C ASP A 413 -24.77 16.90 44.46
N SER A 414 -25.22 16.60 45.68
CA SER A 414 -26.15 17.46 46.41
C SER A 414 -25.54 18.82 46.79
N VAL A 415 -24.24 18.86 47.08
CA VAL A 415 -23.54 20.11 47.42
C VAL A 415 -23.40 20.97 46.18
N VAL A 416 -23.05 20.40 45.03
CA VAL A 416 -23.04 21.10 43.73
C VAL A 416 -24.40 21.70 43.42
N LEU A 417 -25.48 20.92 43.54
CA LEU A 417 -26.84 21.39 43.30
C LEU A 417 -27.25 22.53 44.25
N ALA A 418 -26.89 22.43 45.53
CA ALA A 418 -27.14 23.50 46.50
C ALA A 418 -26.32 24.76 46.18
N LYS A 419 -25.03 24.63 45.86
CA LYS A 419 -24.18 25.77 45.47
C LYS A 419 -24.63 26.45 44.18
N ARG A 420 -25.18 25.72 43.21
CA ARG A 420 -25.86 26.32 42.03
C ARG A 420 -27.01 27.25 42.43
N GLN A 421 -27.80 26.87 43.42
CA GLN A 421 -28.89 27.69 43.92
C GLN A 421 -28.37 28.86 44.75
N MET A 422 -27.35 28.63 45.58
CA MET A 422 -26.68 29.64 46.36
C MET A 422 -26.09 30.76 45.48
N LEU A 423 -25.43 30.41 44.38
CA LEU A 423 -24.87 31.37 43.43
C LEU A 423 -25.95 32.30 42.86
N LYS A 424 -27.15 31.77 42.59
CA LYS A 424 -28.30 32.59 42.16
C LYS A 424 -28.70 33.57 43.26
N LEU A 425 -28.80 33.13 44.51
CA LEU A 425 -29.15 34.00 45.65
C LEU A 425 -28.08 35.08 45.88
N ILE A 426 -26.79 34.74 45.79
CA ILE A 426 -25.68 35.70 45.90
C ILE A 426 -25.80 36.77 44.82
N ASN A 427 -26.06 36.38 43.57
CA ASN A 427 -26.22 37.32 42.46
C ASN A 427 -27.46 38.20 42.63
N GLU A 428 -28.58 37.65 43.10
CA GLU A 428 -29.77 38.44 43.43
C GLU A 428 -29.51 39.44 44.56
N ALA A 429 -28.83 39.02 45.63
CA ALA A 429 -28.48 39.89 46.75
C ALA A 429 -27.56 41.04 46.32
N LYS A 430 -26.59 40.78 45.44
CA LYS A 430 -25.71 41.81 44.85
C LYS A 430 -26.45 42.81 43.97
N ALA A 431 -27.60 42.43 43.43
CA ALA A 431 -28.41 43.28 42.56
C ALA A 431 -29.44 44.13 43.32
N VAL A 432 -29.50 44.05 44.66
CA VAL A 432 -30.43 44.84 45.46
C VAL A 432 -30.07 46.32 45.40
N ASP A 433 -31.05 47.16 45.05
CA ASP A 433 -30.95 48.61 45.11
C ASP A 433 -31.10 49.08 46.57
N PRO A 434 -30.11 49.82 47.12
CA PRO A 434 -30.19 50.34 48.48
C PRO A 434 -31.22 51.48 48.65
N GLU A 435 -31.71 52.10 47.58
CA GLU A 435 -32.68 53.19 47.68
C GLU A 435 -33.98 52.75 48.37
N GLY A 436 -34.40 53.51 49.39
CA GLY A 436 -35.62 53.24 50.16
C GLY A 436 -35.51 52.09 51.18
N LYS A 437 -34.33 51.52 51.41
CA LYS A 437 -34.10 50.43 52.38
C LYS A 437 -33.60 50.94 53.73
N THR A 438 -33.88 50.20 54.79
CA THR A 438 -33.38 50.55 56.14
C THR A 438 -31.90 50.16 56.29
N GLU A 439 -31.16 50.93 57.08
CA GLU A 439 -29.75 50.62 57.40
C GLU A 439 -29.62 49.24 58.07
N GLU A 440 -30.61 48.86 58.89
CA GLU A 440 -30.67 47.55 59.54
C GLU A 440 -30.84 46.39 58.54
N SER A 441 -31.72 46.51 57.54
CA SER A 441 -31.92 45.44 56.54
C SER A 441 -30.75 45.33 55.57
N LEU A 442 -30.14 46.45 55.20
CA LEU A 442 -28.92 46.47 54.40
C LEU A 442 -27.74 45.82 55.14
N THR A 443 -27.62 46.08 56.44
CA THR A 443 -26.57 45.45 57.28
C THR A 443 -26.79 43.94 57.41
N ALA A 444 -28.02 43.50 57.68
CA ALA A 444 -28.35 42.07 57.76
C ALA A 444 -28.07 41.36 56.42
N LEU A 445 -28.53 41.91 55.29
CA LEU A 445 -28.24 41.37 53.96
C LEU A 445 -26.73 41.31 53.70
N SER A 446 -25.98 42.34 54.06
CA SER A 446 -24.53 42.36 53.84
C SER A 446 -23.79 41.29 54.65
N ILE A 447 -24.25 40.99 55.88
CA ILE A 447 -23.67 39.93 56.70
C ILE A 447 -23.97 38.56 56.09
N ASP A 448 -25.22 38.30 55.75
CA ASP A 448 -25.62 37.00 55.20
C ASP A 448 -25.07 36.78 53.78
N LEU A 449 -24.90 37.85 52.99
CA LEU A 449 -24.21 37.79 51.71
C LEU A 449 -22.75 37.39 51.90
N ALA A 450 -22.03 38.01 52.84
CA ALA A 450 -20.63 37.66 53.12
C ALA A 450 -20.49 36.21 53.62
N ASN A 451 -21.37 35.77 54.52
CA ASN A 451 -21.43 34.37 54.97
C ASN A 451 -21.73 33.42 53.80
N GLY A 452 -22.66 33.82 52.93
CA GLY A 452 -23.04 33.07 51.76
C GLY A 452 -21.88 32.91 50.77
N GLU A 453 -21.13 33.97 50.49
CA GLU A 453 -19.94 33.93 49.64
C GLU A 453 -18.82 33.10 50.25
N MET A 454 -18.61 33.17 51.56
CA MET A 454 -17.63 32.34 52.25
C MET A 454 -17.95 30.85 52.11
N CYS A 455 -19.20 30.47 52.38
CA CYS A 455 -19.65 29.09 52.26
C CYS A 455 -19.65 28.61 50.80
N PHE A 456 -20.08 29.46 49.86
CA PHE A 456 -20.00 29.17 48.43
C PHE A 456 -18.56 28.85 48.00
N ASN A 457 -17.58 29.66 48.39
CA ASN A 457 -16.17 29.51 48.01
C ASN A 457 -15.44 28.40 48.76
N HIS A 458 -16.01 27.82 49.81
CA HIS A 458 -15.37 26.75 50.57
C HIS A 458 -15.56 25.38 49.90
N THR A 459 -14.51 24.85 49.28
CA THR A 459 -14.52 23.57 48.55
C THR A 459 -15.03 22.38 49.37
N GLU A 460 -14.76 22.35 50.68
CA GLU A 460 -15.12 21.23 51.57
C GLU A 460 -16.42 21.48 52.37
N ALA A 461 -17.17 22.55 52.06
CA ALA A 461 -18.45 22.81 52.70
C ALA A 461 -19.40 21.61 52.54
N ASN A 462 -20.00 21.18 53.64
CA ASN A 462 -20.99 20.10 53.61
C ASN A 462 -22.37 20.65 53.23
N ILE A 463 -23.34 19.76 52.98
CA ILE A 463 -24.68 20.14 52.55
C ILE A 463 -25.44 20.97 53.59
N ASP A 464 -25.22 20.70 54.88
CA ASP A 464 -25.89 21.42 55.97
C ASP A 464 -25.39 22.86 56.03
N ASP A 465 -24.08 23.08 55.95
CA ASP A 465 -23.46 24.42 55.94
C ASP A 465 -23.98 25.27 54.77
N VAL A 466 -24.06 24.67 53.57
CA VAL A 466 -24.55 25.37 52.38
C VAL A 466 -26.03 25.70 52.50
N THR A 467 -26.83 24.75 53.02
CA THR A 467 -28.28 24.93 53.16
C THR A 467 -28.63 25.97 54.23
N GLU A 468 -27.89 26.01 55.35
CA GLU A 468 -28.04 27.02 56.40
C GLU A 468 -27.70 28.41 55.88
N ALA A 469 -26.53 28.59 55.26
CA ALA A 469 -26.12 29.87 54.68
C ALA A 469 -27.09 30.36 53.58
N MET A 470 -27.64 29.43 52.78
CA MET A 470 -28.69 29.74 51.81
C MET A 470 -30.00 30.21 52.48
N ALA A 471 -30.41 29.57 53.57
CA ALA A 471 -31.64 29.91 54.29
C ALA A 471 -31.55 31.30 54.95
N ASP A 472 -30.40 31.63 55.54
CA ASP A 472 -30.13 32.94 56.14
C ASP A 472 -30.14 34.03 55.06
N LEU A 473 -29.36 33.84 53.99
CA LEU A 473 -29.31 34.78 52.86
C LEU A 473 -30.68 34.98 52.24
N LYS A 474 -31.44 33.90 52.05
CA LYS A 474 -32.81 33.99 51.52
C LYS A 474 -33.73 34.77 52.45
N THR A 475 -33.63 34.55 53.76
CA THR A 475 -34.45 35.25 54.77
C THR A 475 -34.19 36.76 54.73
N SER A 476 -32.92 37.17 54.71
CA SER A 476 -32.54 38.59 54.60
C SER A 476 -32.93 39.20 53.25
N LEU A 477 -32.78 38.46 52.16
CA LEU A 477 -33.20 38.89 50.82
C LEU A 477 -34.72 39.09 50.72
N ASP A 478 -35.51 38.18 51.29
CA ASP A 478 -36.97 38.29 51.30
C ASP A 478 -37.41 39.47 52.20
N ALA A 479 -36.75 39.68 53.35
CA ALA A 479 -37.02 40.80 54.24
C ALA A 479 -36.74 42.17 53.58
N ILE A 480 -35.63 42.33 52.87
CA ILE A 480 -35.29 43.60 52.21
C ILE A 480 -36.20 43.87 50.99
N LYS A 481 -36.60 42.83 50.26
CA LYS A 481 -37.55 42.94 49.13
C LYS A 481 -38.94 43.34 49.62
N ALA A 482 -39.36 42.92 50.81
CA ALA A 482 -40.65 43.29 51.42
C ALA A 482 -40.73 44.78 51.82
N GLN A 483 -39.61 45.46 51.99
CA GLN A 483 -39.54 46.91 52.27
C GLN A 483 -39.78 47.74 50.99
N ILE A 484 -40.88 47.52 50.27
CA ILE A 484 -41.18 48.32 49.07
C ILE A 484 -41.19 49.81 49.47
N GLY A 485 -40.44 50.62 48.70
CA GLY A 485 -40.36 52.07 48.83
C GLY A 485 -41.67 52.79 48.52
#